data_AF-A0A0F9WDV8-F1
#
_entry.id   AF-A0A0F9WDV8-F1
#
_cell.length_a   1.000
_cell.length_b   1.000
_cell.length_c   1.000
_cell.angle_alpha   90.00
_cell.angle_beta   90.00
_cell.angle_gamma   90.00
#
_symmetry.space_group_name_H-M   'P 1'
#
loop_
_entity.id
_entity.type
_entity.pdbx_description
1 polymer ?
#
loop_
_entity_poly.entity_id
_entity_poly.type
_entity_poly.pdbx_seq_one_letter_code
_entity_poly.pdbx_strand_id
1 'polypeptide(L)'
;MKFIALVSGGKDSIYTIQVLKEQGHTPVGLLYMKNTSSYVDSYMYQTVGSEVVELFGKCMDLPLFLYETKCETVNTELEYKINETDEVEDLYEAIKDVQTKLDFDAISSGAILSMYQKNRILNVAQRLNISSLTPLWGRNQRELLIEMVENEIKAEIVKIASSFLDKTWIGTDISKILETNICLYENFCGEGGEYETVVLDCKLFKYKIKYNKKEIFCHPDENIDNATVFFSKYINLSLVKK
;
A
#
# COMPACT_ATOMS: atom_id res chain seq x y z
N MET A 1 1.53 -18.57 11.39
CA MET A 1 2.90 -18.26 10.91
C MET A 1 3.30 -16.88 11.40
N LYS A 2 4.60 -16.66 11.62
CA LYS A 2 5.18 -15.32 11.79
C LYS A 2 5.41 -14.71 10.40
N PHE A 3 5.10 -13.42 10.23
CA PHE A 3 5.26 -12.80 8.92
C PHE A 3 5.79 -11.37 8.95
N ILE A 4 6.46 -10.98 7.86
CA ILE A 4 6.79 -9.59 7.54
C ILE A 4 5.68 -9.01 6.66
N ALA A 5 5.12 -7.87 7.07
CA ALA A 5 4.08 -7.21 6.30
C ALA A 5 4.70 -6.25 5.27
N LEU A 6 4.48 -6.49 3.98
CA LEU A 6 4.81 -5.51 2.95
C LEU A 6 3.76 -4.39 3.02
N VAL A 7 4.19 -3.20 3.41
CA VAL A 7 3.31 -2.04 3.62
C VAL A 7 3.54 -1.00 2.53
N SER A 8 2.47 -0.34 2.10
CA SER A 8 2.53 0.74 1.10
C SER A 8 2.07 2.09 1.65
N GLY A 9 1.41 2.09 2.81
CA GLY A 9 0.66 3.24 3.33
C GLY A 9 -0.85 3.09 3.17
N GLY A 10 -1.29 2.39 2.13
CA GLY A 10 -2.69 2.27 1.75
C GLY A 10 -3.51 1.29 2.57
N LYS A 11 -4.84 1.45 2.43
CA LYS A 11 -5.88 0.67 3.11
C LYS A 11 -5.68 -0.84 2.99
N ASP A 12 -5.29 -1.34 1.81
CA ASP A 12 -5.24 -2.78 1.53
C ASP A 12 -4.09 -3.44 2.30
N SER A 13 -2.92 -2.80 2.32
CA SER A 13 -1.75 -3.30 3.05
C SER A 13 -1.99 -3.40 4.56
N ILE A 14 -2.71 -2.43 5.13
CA ILE A 14 -3.01 -2.41 6.57
C ILE A 14 -4.15 -3.36 6.92
N TYR A 15 -5.18 -3.43 6.08
CA TYR A 15 -6.28 -4.37 6.26
C TYR A 15 -5.80 -5.82 6.15
N THR A 16 -4.85 -6.13 5.25
CA THR A 16 -4.20 -7.45 5.19
C THR A 16 -3.60 -7.87 6.52
N ILE A 17 -2.92 -6.96 7.23
CA ILE A 17 -2.34 -7.26 8.56
C ILE A 17 -3.45 -7.63 9.55
N GLN A 18 -4.58 -6.92 9.51
CA GLN A 18 -5.71 -7.20 10.40
C GLN A 18 -6.30 -8.58 10.11
N VAL A 19 -6.62 -8.88 8.85
CA VAL A 19 -7.17 -10.17 8.43
C VAL A 19 -6.24 -11.32 8.81
N LEU A 20 -4.93 -11.18 8.59
CA LEU A 20 -3.96 -12.22 8.96
C LEU A 20 -3.87 -12.43 10.47
N LYS A 21 -3.99 -11.37 11.27
CA LYS A 21 -4.05 -11.51 12.74
C LYS A 21 -5.31 -12.26 13.18
N GLU A 22 -6.46 -11.97 12.58
CA GLU A 22 -7.72 -12.67 12.85
C GLU A 22 -7.65 -14.16 12.44
N GLN A 23 -6.87 -14.48 11.40
CA GLN A 23 -6.56 -15.85 10.98
C GLN A 23 -5.49 -16.54 11.84
N GLY A 24 -4.98 -15.90 12.91
CA GLY A 24 -4.00 -16.46 13.83
C GLY A 24 -2.54 -16.37 13.38
N HIS A 25 -2.24 -15.53 12.38
CA HIS A 25 -0.87 -15.19 12.01
C HIS A 25 -0.34 -14.00 12.83
N THR A 26 0.97 -13.92 13.00
CA THR A 26 1.59 -12.90 13.85
C THR A 26 2.54 -12.02 13.02
N PRO A 27 2.28 -10.72 12.86
CA PRO A 27 3.23 -9.82 12.24
C PRO A 27 4.42 -9.63 13.18
N VAL A 28 5.64 -9.79 12.67
CA VAL A 28 6.88 -9.57 13.45
C VAL A 28 7.67 -8.35 12.98
N GLY A 29 7.30 -7.78 11.84
CA GLY A 29 7.89 -6.56 11.30
C GLY A 29 7.13 -6.06 10.08
N LEU A 30 7.39 -4.81 9.73
CA LEU A 30 6.89 -4.14 8.54
C LEU A 30 8.07 -3.92 7.59
N LEU A 31 7.85 -4.04 6.29
CA LEU A 31 8.84 -3.72 5.27
C LEU A 31 8.22 -2.75 4.27
N TYR A 32 8.90 -1.62 4.07
CA TYR A 32 8.53 -0.60 3.09
C TYR A 32 9.65 -0.44 2.06
N MET A 33 9.29 -0.62 0.78
CA MET A 33 10.15 -0.28 -0.35
C MET A 33 9.89 1.16 -0.74
N LYS A 34 10.83 2.05 -0.40
CA LYS A 34 10.75 3.48 -0.67
C LYS A 34 11.28 3.75 -2.07
N ASN A 35 10.41 4.25 -2.94
CA ASN A 35 10.82 4.75 -4.25
C ASN A 35 11.71 6.00 -4.07
N THR A 36 12.93 5.96 -4.61
CA THR A 36 13.87 7.10 -4.60
C THR A 36 13.92 7.85 -5.93
N SER A 37 13.22 7.37 -6.96
CA SER A 37 13.10 8.07 -8.23
C SER A 37 12.18 9.29 -8.11
N SER A 38 12.39 10.28 -9.00
CA SER A 38 11.49 11.43 -9.12
C SER A 38 10.15 11.09 -9.80
N TYR A 39 9.97 9.84 -10.25
CA TYR A 39 8.76 9.40 -10.93
C TYR A 39 7.67 9.08 -9.91
N VAL A 40 6.50 9.68 -10.14
CA VAL A 40 5.32 9.52 -9.27
C VAL A 40 4.58 8.22 -9.56
N ASP A 41 4.85 7.58 -10.71
CA ASP A 41 4.14 6.37 -11.14
C ASP A 41 5.04 5.13 -11.04
N SER A 42 4.54 4.10 -10.34
CA SER A 42 5.13 2.77 -10.26
C SER A 42 4.02 1.72 -10.36
N TYR A 43 4.28 0.63 -11.08
CA TYR A 43 3.35 -0.50 -11.18
C TYR A 43 3.26 -1.32 -9.89
N MET A 44 4.32 -1.28 -9.07
CA MET A 44 4.46 -2.14 -7.89
C MET A 44 4.28 -1.39 -6.57
N TYR A 45 4.69 -0.12 -6.49
CA TYR A 45 4.79 0.61 -5.23
C TYR A 45 3.99 1.90 -5.22
N GLN A 46 3.29 2.14 -4.10
CA GLN A 46 2.70 3.43 -3.80
C GLN A 46 3.82 4.45 -3.49
N THR A 47 3.82 5.55 -4.23
CA THR A 47 4.83 6.62 -4.10
C THR A 47 4.29 7.82 -3.30
N VAL A 48 2.96 8.00 -3.27
CA VAL A 48 2.27 9.12 -2.63
C VAL A 48 1.90 8.79 -1.18
N GLY A 49 2.12 9.74 -0.27
CA GLY A 49 1.83 9.56 1.16
C GLY A 49 2.87 8.73 1.91
N SER A 50 4.04 8.52 1.31
CA SER A 50 5.17 7.78 1.89
C SER A 50 5.67 8.36 3.22
N GLU A 51 5.45 9.66 3.45
CA GLU A 51 5.81 10.35 4.69
C GLU A 51 5.10 9.76 5.93
N VAL A 52 3.91 9.17 5.72
CA VAL A 52 3.10 8.55 6.77
C VAL A 52 3.60 7.14 7.09
N VAL A 53 4.12 6.41 6.10
CA VAL A 53 4.53 5.01 6.23
C VAL A 53 5.68 4.84 7.23
N GLU A 54 6.60 5.80 7.27
CA GLU A 54 7.73 5.82 8.21
C GLU A 54 7.27 5.84 9.69
N LEU A 55 6.03 6.26 9.95
CA LEU A 55 5.44 6.29 11.29
C LEU A 55 4.76 4.96 11.68
N PHE A 56 4.52 4.05 10.74
CA PHE A 56 3.76 2.82 11.01
C PHE A 56 4.45 1.88 11.99
N GLY A 57 5.78 1.82 12.00
CA GLY A 57 6.51 1.04 13.00
C GLY A 57 6.19 1.50 14.43
N LYS A 58 6.12 2.81 14.66
CA LYS A 58 5.70 3.38 15.96
C LYS A 58 4.20 3.18 16.22
N CYS A 59 3.37 3.33 15.19
CA CYS A 59 1.93 3.17 15.33
C CYS A 59 1.55 1.73 15.73
N MET A 60 2.16 0.73 15.10
CA MET A 60 1.88 -0.69 15.38
C MET A 60 2.75 -1.29 16.49
N ASP A 61 3.78 -0.57 16.94
CA ASP A 61 4.82 -1.09 17.85
C ASP A 61 5.51 -2.34 17.28
N LEU A 62 5.96 -2.20 16.03
CA LEU A 62 6.67 -3.23 15.26
C LEU A 62 7.92 -2.60 14.61
N PRO A 63 9.01 -3.37 14.41
CA PRO A 63 10.13 -2.89 13.62
C PRO A 63 9.68 -2.59 12.20
N LEU A 64 10.08 -1.42 11.69
CA LEU A 64 9.89 -1.03 10.29
C LEU A 64 11.25 -1.07 9.59
N PHE A 65 11.36 -1.92 8.58
CA PHE A 65 12.50 -1.98 7.68
C PHE A 65 12.22 -1.15 6.44
N LEU A 66 13.09 -0.20 6.16
CA LEU A 66 12.99 0.68 5.00
C LEU A 66 14.15 0.36 4.06
N TYR A 67 13.81 -0.01 2.84
CA TYR A 67 14.76 -0.23 1.76
C TYR A 67 14.41 0.68 0.59
N GLU A 68 15.43 1.13 -0.12
CA GLU A 68 15.26 1.97 -1.29
C GLU A 68 15.15 1.11 -2.55
N THR A 69 14.33 1.54 -3.50
CA THR A 69 14.27 0.98 -4.85
C THR A 69 14.15 2.13 -5.85
N LYS A 70 14.75 1.95 -7.02
CA LYS A 70 14.57 2.89 -8.13
C LYS A 70 13.27 2.65 -8.90
N CYS A 71 12.53 1.57 -8.58
CA CYS A 71 11.35 1.12 -9.32
C CYS A 71 11.64 0.93 -10.82
N GLU A 72 12.84 0.44 -11.16
CA GLU A 72 13.19 0.13 -12.54
C GLU A 72 12.47 -1.17 -12.96
N THR A 73 11.29 -1.02 -13.56
CA THR A 73 10.55 -2.14 -14.14
C THR A 73 11.14 -2.50 -15.50
N VAL A 74 11.81 -3.65 -15.59
CA VAL A 74 12.41 -4.16 -16.84
C VAL A 74 11.58 -5.31 -17.39
N ASN A 75 11.08 -6.19 -16.52
CA ASN A 75 10.20 -7.28 -16.88
C ASN A 75 8.74 -6.87 -16.65
N THR A 76 7.96 -6.79 -17.73
CA THR A 76 6.53 -6.50 -17.70
C THR A 76 5.65 -7.73 -17.96
N GLU A 77 6.25 -8.93 -18.10
CA GLU A 77 5.51 -10.18 -18.27
C GLU A 77 4.69 -10.52 -17.01
N LEU A 78 3.60 -11.27 -17.20
CA LEU A 78 2.74 -11.76 -16.11
C LEU A 78 3.48 -12.72 -15.19
N GLU A 79 4.22 -13.66 -15.78
CA GLU A 79 5.10 -14.57 -15.05
C GLU A 79 6.48 -13.93 -14.92
N TYR A 80 6.92 -13.74 -13.68
CA TYR A 80 8.20 -13.10 -13.45
C TYR A 80 9.35 -14.05 -13.78
N LYS A 81 10.27 -13.56 -14.60
CA LYS A 81 11.57 -14.17 -14.85
C LYS A 81 12.63 -13.25 -14.28
N ILE A 82 13.58 -13.84 -13.57
CA ILE A 82 14.69 -13.15 -12.91
C ILE A 82 15.38 -12.23 -13.91
N ASN A 83 15.50 -10.98 -13.52
CA ASN A 83 16.27 -9.98 -14.24
C ASN A 83 16.99 -9.12 -13.18
N GLU A 84 18.32 -9.16 -13.20
CA GLU A 84 19.18 -8.58 -12.16
C GLU A 84 18.98 -7.08 -11.95
N THR A 85 18.44 -6.37 -12.95
CA THR A 85 18.21 -4.93 -12.89
C THR A 85 16.74 -4.56 -12.64
N ASP A 86 15.88 -5.53 -12.35
CA ASP A 86 14.45 -5.31 -12.15
C ASP A 86 14.11 -5.08 -10.67
N GLU A 87 13.14 -4.22 -10.40
CA GLU A 87 12.67 -3.84 -9.06
C GLU A 87 12.28 -5.02 -8.14
N VAL A 88 11.99 -6.19 -8.71
CA VAL A 88 11.70 -7.41 -7.94
C VAL A 88 12.94 -7.94 -7.22
N GLU A 89 14.14 -7.76 -7.78
CA GLU A 89 15.38 -8.17 -7.14
C GLU A 89 15.74 -7.26 -5.95
N ASP A 90 15.35 -5.98 -6.00
CA ASP A 90 15.45 -5.07 -4.83
C ASP A 90 14.62 -5.61 -3.66
N LEU A 91 13.39 -6.07 -3.94
CA LEU A 91 12.53 -6.68 -2.93
C LEU A 91 13.12 -8.00 -2.40
N TYR A 92 13.71 -8.81 -3.28
CA TYR A 92 14.36 -10.06 -2.90
C TYR A 92 15.52 -9.81 -1.92
N GLU A 93 16.44 -8.90 -2.23
CA GLU A 93 17.57 -8.59 -1.35
C GLU A 93 17.10 -7.92 -0.05
N ALA A 94 16.06 -7.08 -0.09
CA ALA A 94 15.46 -6.50 1.10
C ALA A 94 14.92 -7.57 2.07
N ILE A 95 14.11 -8.52 1.58
CA ILE A 95 13.53 -9.57 2.43
C ILE A 95 14.61 -10.51 2.95
N LYS A 96 15.60 -10.85 2.11
CA LYS A 96 16.76 -11.66 2.49
C LYS A 96 17.59 -11.00 3.60
N ASP A 97 17.81 -9.70 3.54
CA ASP A 97 18.49 -8.96 4.60
C ASP A 97 17.64 -8.96 5.90
N VAL A 98 16.31 -8.83 5.81
CA VAL A 98 15.43 -8.95 6.98
C VAL A 98 15.47 -10.36 7.60
N GLN A 99 15.62 -11.43 6.82
CA GLN A 99 15.81 -12.79 7.33
C GLN A 99 17.07 -12.95 8.18
N THR A 100 18.09 -12.10 7.98
CA THR A 100 19.29 -12.10 8.86
C THR A 100 19.02 -11.47 10.23
N LYS A 101 17.94 -10.69 10.36
CA LYS A 101 17.61 -9.87 11.53
C LYS A 101 16.43 -10.42 12.34
N LEU A 102 15.48 -11.07 11.68
CA LEU A 102 14.26 -11.61 12.28
C LEU A 102 13.92 -12.99 11.73
N ASP A 103 13.35 -13.83 12.59
CA ASP A 103 12.79 -15.13 12.25
C ASP A 103 11.31 -15.00 11.83
N PHE A 104 11.00 -15.42 10.61
CA PHE A 104 9.64 -15.42 10.06
C PHE A 104 9.45 -16.48 8.96
N ASP A 105 8.21 -16.92 8.78
CA ASP A 105 7.86 -18.00 7.85
C ASP A 105 7.21 -17.48 6.56
N ALA A 106 6.79 -16.20 6.55
CA ALA A 106 6.00 -15.65 5.46
C ALA A 106 6.16 -14.15 5.25
N ILE A 107 5.78 -13.67 4.07
CA ILE A 107 5.56 -12.26 3.75
C ILE A 107 4.11 -12.05 3.34
N SER A 108 3.52 -10.90 3.66
CA SER A 108 2.14 -10.59 3.26
C SER A 108 2.06 -9.46 2.25
N SER A 109 1.05 -9.47 1.37
CA SER A 109 0.76 -8.35 0.49
C SER A 109 -0.74 -8.04 0.39
N GLY A 110 -1.04 -6.78 0.04
CA GLY A 110 -2.40 -6.26 -0.13
C GLY A 110 -2.99 -6.46 -1.53
N ALA A 111 -2.41 -7.32 -2.37
CA ALA A 111 -2.89 -7.51 -3.74
C ALA A 111 -4.30 -8.12 -3.76
N ILE A 112 -5.22 -7.48 -4.49
CA ILE A 112 -6.61 -7.94 -4.63
C ILE A 112 -6.82 -8.61 -5.99
N LEU A 113 -6.56 -7.92 -7.10
CA LEU A 113 -6.76 -8.44 -8.47
C LEU A 113 -5.48 -8.40 -9.33
N SER A 114 -4.46 -7.63 -8.95
CA SER A 114 -3.21 -7.52 -9.73
C SER A 114 -2.38 -8.81 -9.73
N MET A 115 -2.51 -9.60 -10.79
CA MET A 115 -1.73 -10.83 -10.99
C MET A 115 -0.24 -10.52 -11.09
N TYR A 116 0.10 -9.38 -11.70
CA TYR A 116 1.45 -8.85 -11.82
C TYR A 116 2.15 -8.76 -10.46
N GLN A 117 1.50 -8.11 -9.48
CA GLN A 117 2.04 -7.93 -8.14
C GLN A 117 2.10 -9.26 -7.40
N LYS A 118 1.02 -10.06 -7.46
CA LYS A 118 0.97 -11.36 -6.79
C LYS A 118 2.08 -12.30 -7.24
N ASN A 119 2.28 -12.45 -8.55
CA ASN A 119 3.26 -13.37 -9.11
C ASN A 119 4.70 -12.99 -8.72
N ARG A 120 5.02 -11.69 -8.69
CA ARG A 120 6.35 -11.20 -8.26
C ARG A 120 6.63 -11.49 -6.81
N ILE A 121 5.66 -11.18 -5.93
CA ILE A 121 5.80 -11.44 -4.50
C ILE A 121 5.87 -12.94 -4.21
N LEU A 122 5.09 -13.75 -4.94
CA LEU A 122 5.15 -15.21 -4.85
C LEU A 122 6.52 -15.74 -5.29
N ASN A 123 7.08 -15.22 -6.40
CA ASN A 123 8.41 -15.61 -6.88
C ASN A 123 9.51 -15.34 -5.84
N VAL A 124 9.51 -14.13 -5.25
CA VAL A 124 10.46 -13.77 -4.20
C VAL A 124 10.31 -14.69 -2.99
N ALA A 125 9.09 -14.93 -2.53
CA ALA A 125 8.83 -15.81 -1.38
C ALA A 125 9.33 -17.23 -1.63
N GLN A 126 9.06 -17.80 -2.82
CA GLN A 126 9.51 -19.13 -3.22
C GLN A 126 11.04 -19.25 -3.20
N ARG A 127 11.75 -18.26 -3.76
CA ARG A 127 13.22 -18.25 -3.79
C ARG A 127 13.85 -18.14 -2.41
N LEU A 128 13.18 -17.47 -1.48
CA LEU A 128 13.62 -17.31 -0.08
C LEU A 128 13.08 -18.41 0.86
N ASN A 129 12.42 -19.42 0.31
CA ASN A 129 11.83 -20.55 1.04
C ASN A 129 10.88 -20.12 2.18
N ILE A 130 10.04 -19.13 1.91
CA ILE A 130 8.99 -18.61 2.80
C ILE A 130 7.63 -18.60 2.08
N SER A 131 6.55 -18.46 2.83
CA SER A 131 5.19 -18.39 2.28
C SER A 131 4.81 -16.97 1.83
N SER A 132 3.98 -16.86 0.79
CA SER A 132 3.32 -15.60 0.41
C SER A 132 1.87 -15.60 0.89
N LEU A 133 1.52 -14.64 1.75
CA LEU A 133 0.19 -14.47 2.31
C LEU A 133 -0.57 -13.33 1.60
N THR A 134 -1.58 -13.70 0.81
CA THR A 134 -2.40 -12.78 0.02
C THR A 134 -3.90 -12.98 0.31
N PRO A 135 -4.37 -12.68 1.54
CA PRO A 135 -5.72 -13.05 1.99
C PRO A 135 -6.84 -12.28 1.28
N LEU A 136 -6.54 -11.12 0.68
CA LEU A 136 -7.50 -10.29 -0.04
C LEU A 136 -7.68 -10.72 -1.51
N TRP A 137 -6.82 -11.61 -2.01
CA TRP A 137 -6.78 -11.98 -3.42
C TRP A 137 -8.10 -12.58 -3.91
N GLY A 138 -8.63 -12.03 -5.00
CA GLY A 138 -9.86 -12.51 -5.64
C GLY A 138 -11.13 -12.29 -4.83
N ARG A 139 -11.08 -11.53 -3.73
CA ARG A 139 -12.27 -11.15 -2.97
C ARG A 139 -13.04 -10.04 -3.68
N ASN A 140 -14.34 -9.95 -3.39
CA ASN A 140 -15.18 -8.89 -3.94
C ASN A 140 -14.75 -7.53 -3.38
N GLN A 141 -14.46 -6.58 -4.26
CA GLN A 141 -13.92 -5.27 -3.87
C GLN A 141 -14.90 -4.45 -3.01
N ARG A 142 -16.20 -4.50 -3.32
CA ARG A 142 -17.22 -3.76 -2.57
C ARG A 142 -17.35 -4.31 -1.15
N GLU A 143 -17.38 -5.62 -1.01
CA GLU A 143 -17.39 -6.29 0.30
C GLU A 143 -16.13 -5.92 1.09
N LEU A 144 -14.95 -5.99 0.48
CA LEU A 144 -13.70 -5.59 1.12
C LEU A 144 -13.74 -4.15 1.63
N LEU A 145 -14.20 -3.20 0.80
CA LEU A 145 -14.26 -1.80 1.21
C LEU A 145 -15.26 -1.60 2.37
N ILE A 146 -16.42 -2.27 2.34
CA ILE A 146 -17.38 -2.25 3.46
C ILE A 146 -16.72 -2.78 4.73
N GLU A 147 -16.08 -3.93 4.67
CA GLU A 147 -15.39 -4.52 5.82
C GLU A 147 -14.29 -3.61 6.37
N MET A 148 -13.51 -2.94 5.50
CA MET A 148 -12.49 -1.97 5.93
C MET A 148 -13.10 -0.80 6.71
N VAL A 149 -14.22 -0.26 6.22
CA VAL A 149 -14.94 0.83 6.89
C VAL A 149 -15.50 0.39 8.24
N GLU A 150 -16.14 -0.78 8.29
CA GLU A 150 -16.68 -1.38 9.52
C GLU A 150 -15.58 -1.73 10.54
N ASN A 151 -14.39 -2.07 10.05
CA ASN A 151 -13.22 -2.31 10.88
C ASN A 151 -12.46 -1.05 11.29
N GLU A 152 -13.01 0.13 10.99
CA GLU A 152 -12.46 1.42 11.35
C GLU A 152 -11.04 1.65 10.79
N ILE A 153 -10.79 1.16 9.57
CA ILE A 153 -9.62 1.57 8.79
C ILE A 153 -9.86 3.03 8.36
N LYS A 154 -9.34 3.99 9.15
CA LYS A 154 -9.44 5.43 8.88
C LYS A 154 -8.40 5.80 7.83
N ALA A 155 -8.76 5.54 6.58
CA ALA A 155 -7.96 5.86 5.42
C ALA A 155 -8.50 7.11 4.71
N GLU A 156 -7.59 7.93 4.22
CA GLU A 156 -7.87 9.09 3.39
C GLU A 156 -7.39 8.85 1.96
N ILE A 157 -8.10 9.39 0.96
CA ILE A 157 -7.65 9.36 -0.44
C ILE A 157 -6.50 10.34 -0.63
N VAL A 158 -5.36 9.89 -1.16
CA VAL A 158 -4.14 10.71 -1.30
C VAL A 158 -3.71 10.94 -2.72
N LYS A 159 -4.14 10.08 -3.65
CA LYS A 159 -3.95 10.22 -5.09
C LYS A 159 -5.24 9.82 -5.77
N ILE A 160 -5.55 10.48 -6.86
CA ILE A 160 -6.54 10.05 -7.84
C ILE A 160 -5.89 10.06 -9.22
N ALA A 161 -6.27 9.12 -10.06
CA ALA A 161 -5.92 9.04 -11.47
C ALA A 161 -7.13 8.46 -12.22
N SER A 162 -8.23 9.22 -12.20
CA SER A 162 -9.53 8.75 -12.65
C SER A 162 -10.35 9.91 -13.19
N SER A 163 -11.13 9.67 -14.25
CA SER A 163 -12.09 10.63 -14.78
C SER A 163 -13.37 10.75 -13.93
N PHE A 164 -13.57 9.84 -12.98
CA PHE A 164 -14.75 9.79 -12.12
C PHE A 164 -14.55 10.52 -10.79
N LEU A 165 -13.29 10.74 -10.39
CA LEU A 165 -12.92 11.40 -9.16
C LEU A 165 -12.24 12.73 -9.50
N ASP A 166 -12.64 13.81 -8.83
CA ASP A 166 -12.00 15.12 -8.96
C ASP A 166 -11.14 15.47 -7.74
N LYS A 167 -10.42 16.59 -7.80
CA LYS A 167 -9.54 17.05 -6.72
C LYS A 167 -10.20 17.16 -5.34
N THR A 168 -11.53 17.26 -5.25
CA THR A 168 -12.26 17.40 -3.98
C THR A 168 -12.27 16.11 -3.17
N TRP A 169 -11.96 14.98 -3.80
CA TRP A 169 -11.80 13.68 -3.15
C TRP A 169 -10.51 13.56 -2.34
N ILE A 170 -9.50 14.37 -2.64
CA ILE A 170 -8.22 14.30 -1.94
C ILE A 170 -8.41 14.67 -0.45
N GLY A 171 -8.06 13.72 0.41
CA GLY A 171 -8.23 13.63 1.87
C GLY A 171 -9.65 13.48 2.37
N THR A 172 -10.57 13.00 1.53
CA THR A 172 -11.81 12.46 2.06
C THR A 172 -11.61 11.05 2.59
N ASP A 173 -12.40 10.66 3.58
CA ASP A 173 -12.43 9.30 4.11
C ASP A 173 -12.88 8.29 3.04
N ILE A 174 -12.27 7.10 3.04
CA ILE A 174 -12.56 6.04 2.08
C ILE A 174 -14.03 5.61 2.04
N SER A 175 -14.78 5.78 3.13
CA SER A 175 -16.21 5.45 3.17
C SER A 175 -17.03 6.22 2.13
N LYS A 176 -16.59 7.42 1.72
CA LYS A 176 -17.28 8.17 0.66
C LYS A 176 -17.33 7.42 -0.67
N ILE A 177 -16.38 6.55 -0.96
CA ILE A 177 -16.39 5.74 -2.20
C ILE A 177 -17.65 4.86 -2.25
N LEU A 178 -18.11 4.34 -1.11
CA LEU A 178 -19.33 3.52 -1.02
C LEU A 178 -20.63 4.30 -1.32
N GLU A 179 -20.59 5.62 -1.18
CA GLU A 179 -21.74 6.51 -1.42
C GLU A 179 -21.85 6.95 -2.90
N THR A 180 -20.83 6.65 -3.71
CA THR A 180 -20.79 7.07 -5.12
C THR A 180 -21.46 6.09 -6.07
N ASN A 181 -21.79 6.59 -7.26
CA ASN A 181 -22.17 5.77 -8.41
C ASN A 181 -20.97 5.12 -9.14
N ILE A 182 -19.82 4.94 -8.48
CA ILE A 182 -18.71 4.10 -8.99
C ILE A 182 -19.18 2.68 -9.34
N CYS A 183 -20.38 2.29 -8.90
CA CYS A 183 -21.15 1.12 -9.32
C CYS A 183 -21.10 0.78 -10.82
N LEU A 184 -20.86 1.74 -11.74
CA LEU A 184 -20.72 1.45 -13.17
C LEU A 184 -19.40 0.73 -13.55
N TYR A 185 -18.39 0.72 -12.66
CA TYR A 185 -17.05 0.18 -12.95
C TYR A 185 -16.56 -0.87 -11.95
N GLU A 186 -17.34 -1.18 -10.90
CA GLU A 186 -17.04 -2.17 -9.84
C GLU A 186 -15.66 -2.03 -9.13
N ASN A 187 -14.93 -0.95 -9.37
CA ASN A 187 -13.59 -0.72 -8.84
C ASN A 187 -13.60 0.00 -7.48
N PHE A 188 -14.21 -0.65 -6.49
CA PHE A 188 -14.33 -0.11 -5.13
C PHE A 188 -13.03 -0.08 -4.34
N CYS A 189 -11.97 -0.75 -4.81
CA CYS A 189 -10.68 -0.74 -4.14
C CYS A 189 -9.61 0.09 -4.87
N GLY A 190 -9.93 0.75 -5.99
CA GLY A 190 -8.96 1.55 -6.73
C GLY A 190 -7.87 0.71 -7.41
N GLU A 191 -8.17 -0.55 -7.74
CA GLU A 191 -7.29 -1.42 -8.50
C GLU A 191 -6.88 -0.75 -9.81
N GLY A 192 -5.63 -0.93 -10.25
CA GLY A 192 -5.10 -0.24 -11.42
C GLY A 192 -4.69 1.22 -11.17
N GLY A 193 -4.79 1.72 -9.93
CA GLY A 193 -4.26 3.02 -9.53
C GLY A 193 -5.24 4.18 -9.66
N GLU A 194 -6.54 3.92 -9.87
CA GLU A 194 -7.57 4.96 -10.00
C GLU A 194 -7.62 5.91 -8.81
N TYR A 195 -7.32 5.39 -7.61
CA TYR A 195 -7.00 6.19 -6.45
C TYR A 195 -6.10 5.43 -5.49
N GLU A 196 -5.33 6.17 -4.71
CA GLU A 196 -4.51 5.62 -3.63
C GLU A 196 -4.96 6.21 -2.30
N THR A 197 -4.64 5.51 -1.21
CA THR A 197 -5.06 5.91 0.12
C THR A 197 -3.88 5.93 1.08
N VAL A 198 -4.06 6.59 2.22
CA VAL A 198 -3.17 6.42 3.37
C VAL A 198 -3.98 6.16 4.61
N VAL A 199 -3.56 5.20 5.43
CA VAL A 199 -4.19 4.93 6.72
C VAL A 199 -3.60 5.84 7.79
N LEU A 200 -4.44 6.69 8.36
CA LEU A 200 -4.06 7.59 9.46
C LEU A 200 -4.38 6.97 10.82
N ASP A 201 -5.37 6.09 10.87
CA ASP A 201 -5.71 5.36 12.08
C ASP A 201 -6.40 4.02 11.83
N CYS A 202 -6.18 3.03 12.69
CA CYS A 202 -6.95 1.78 12.72
C CYS A 202 -6.84 1.06 14.07
N LYS A 203 -7.63 -0.01 14.29
CA LYS A 203 -7.62 -0.79 15.55
C LYS A 203 -6.25 -1.37 15.90
N LEU A 204 -5.38 -1.59 14.91
CA LEU A 204 -4.02 -2.09 15.13
C LEU A 204 -3.05 -1.02 15.66
N PHE A 205 -3.39 0.26 15.53
CA PHE A 205 -2.50 1.36 15.90
C PHE A 205 -2.64 1.73 17.37
N LYS A 206 -1.51 1.81 18.09
CA LYS A 206 -1.36 2.41 19.43
C LYS A 206 -1.33 3.94 19.38
N TYR A 207 -0.93 4.51 18.24
CA TYR A 207 -0.89 5.95 17.99
C TYR A 207 -1.61 6.24 16.69
N LYS A 208 -2.49 7.25 16.69
CA LYS A 208 -3.05 7.80 15.46
C LYS A 208 -2.12 8.86 14.88
N ILE A 209 -2.12 8.97 13.56
CA ILE A 209 -1.30 9.94 12.84
C ILE A 209 -2.14 11.20 12.62
N LYS A 210 -1.54 12.36 12.91
CA LYS A 210 -2.12 13.66 12.59
C LYS A 210 -1.16 14.46 11.73
N TYR A 211 -1.70 15.30 10.86
CA TYR A 211 -0.97 16.28 10.09
C TYR A 211 -1.57 17.67 10.34
N ASN A 212 -0.76 18.73 10.19
CA ASN A 212 -1.25 20.11 10.34
C ASN A 212 -1.68 20.72 9.02
N LYS A 213 -1.02 20.32 7.92
CA LYS A 213 -1.27 20.86 6.59
C LYS A 213 -1.18 19.73 5.57
N LYS A 214 -1.99 19.85 4.52
CA LYS A 214 -1.94 19.02 3.33
C LYS A 214 -1.85 19.93 2.11
N GLU A 215 -0.97 19.61 1.19
CA GLU A 215 -0.83 20.31 -0.09
C GLU A 215 -1.28 19.37 -1.21
N ILE A 216 -2.03 19.91 -2.16
CA ILE A 216 -2.56 19.15 -3.31
C ILE A 216 -1.85 19.64 -4.56
N PHE A 217 -1.39 18.70 -5.37
CA PHE A 217 -0.64 18.91 -6.59
C PHE A 217 -1.38 18.28 -7.76
N CYS A 218 -1.28 18.93 -8.92
CA CYS A 218 -1.63 18.34 -10.21
C CYS A 218 -0.45 17.50 -10.71
N HIS A 219 -0.70 16.44 -11.46
CA HIS A 219 0.37 15.69 -12.10
C HIS A 219 1.18 16.61 -13.04
N PRO A 220 2.53 16.54 -13.05
CA PRO A 220 3.37 17.44 -13.85
C PRO A 220 3.10 17.38 -15.35
N ASP A 221 2.64 16.22 -15.84
CA ASP A 221 2.36 15.99 -17.26
C ASP A 221 0.93 16.38 -17.67
N GLU A 222 0.10 16.83 -16.73
CA GLU A 222 -1.27 17.25 -17.01
C GLU A 222 -1.43 18.78 -16.98
N ASN A 223 -2.26 19.30 -17.89
CA ASN A 223 -2.74 20.67 -17.81
C ASN A 223 -3.83 20.77 -16.75
N ILE A 224 -3.65 21.68 -15.79
CA ILE A 224 -4.55 21.86 -14.64
C ILE A 224 -6.01 22.08 -15.00
N ASP A 225 -6.29 22.66 -16.19
CA ASP A 225 -7.66 22.95 -16.63
C ASP A 225 -8.44 21.67 -17.00
N ASN A 226 -7.75 20.57 -17.32
CA ASN A 226 -8.34 19.27 -17.69
C ASN A 226 -7.70 18.10 -16.92
N ALA A 227 -7.10 18.38 -15.77
CA ALA A 227 -6.37 17.37 -15.02
C ALA A 227 -7.32 16.32 -14.43
N THR A 228 -6.91 15.06 -14.52
CA THR A 228 -7.57 13.88 -13.95
C THR A 228 -6.71 13.21 -12.88
N VAL A 229 -5.47 13.66 -12.73
CA VAL A 229 -4.49 13.12 -11.79
C VAL A 229 -4.10 14.19 -10.78
N PHE A 230 -4.49 13.96 -9.53
CA PHE A 230 -4.15 14.81 -8.39
C PHE A 230 -3.57 13.97 -7.27
N PHE A 231 -2.64 14.53 -6.51
CA PHE A 231 -2.09 13.87 -5.34
C PHE A 231 -1.79 14.86 -4.23
N SER A 232 -1.65 14.36 -3.01
CA SER A 232 -1.32 15.20 -1.86
C SER A 232 -0.07 14.77 -1.11
N LYS A 233 0.54 15.77 -0.47
CA LYS A 233 1.60 15.57 0.53
C LYS A 233 1.15 16.10 1.88
N TYR A 234 1.45 15.35 2.93
CA TYR A 234 1.15 15.73 4.30
C TYR A 234 2.37 16.40 4.96
N ILE A 235 2.12 17.50 5.66
CA ILE A 235 3.16 18.33 6.25
C ILE A 235 2.93 18.42 7.76
N ASN A 236 4.04 18.38 8.50
CA ASN A 236 4.08 18.40 9.97
C ASN A 236 3.28 17.25 10.58
N LEU A 237 3.74 16.02 10.31
CA LEU A 237 3.16 14.82 10.88
C LEU A 237 3.48 14.69 12.37
N SER A 238 2.54 14.15 13.14
CA SER A 238 2.67 13.91 14.57
C SER A 238 1.92 12.65 14.98
N LEU A 239 2.38 12.02 16.06
CA LEU A 239 1.74 10.85 16.65
C LEU A 239 0.98 11.26 17.91
N VAL A 240 -0.27 10.84 17.99
CA VAL A 240 -1.13 11.03 19.17
C VAL A 240 -1.49 9.67 19.72
N LYS A 241 -1.15 9.43 20.99
CA LYS A 241 -1.48 8.17 21.66
C LYS A 241 -3.00 7.99 21.74
N LYS A 242 -3.46 6.75 21.53
CA LYS A 242 -4.86 6.38 21.77
C LYS A 242 -5.16 6.17 23.24
#